data_AF-A0A1L8TMX2-F1
#
_entry.id   AF-A0A1L8TMX2-F1
#
_cell.length_a   1.000
_cell.length_b   1.000
_cell.length_c   1.000
_cell.angle_alpha   90.00
_cell.angle_beta   90.00
_cell.angle_gamma   90.00
#
_symmetry.space_group_name_H-M   'P 1'
#
loop_
_entity.id
_entity.type
_entity.pdbx_description
1 polymer ?
#
loop_
_entity_poly.entity_id
_entity_poly.type
_entity_poly.pdbx_seq_one_letter_code
_entity_poly.pdbx_strand_id
1 'polypeptide(L)'
;MNDSGDKRAQEQANENIFLKLKMAALQNSLVVLQVQDEKNEDKFQTISGWLPKVVKNDAIVIRTQDSQLVMLTIDRIKKVTTLSPSGDQESISR
;
A
#
# COMPACT_ATOMS: atom_id res chain seq x y z
N MET A 1 -18.89 -7.53 -22.63
CA MET A 1 -18.89 -6.10 -22.24
C MET A 1 -19.30 -5.99 -20.79
N ASN A 2 -18.34 -5.97 -19.86
CA ASN A 2 -18.57 -5.64 -18.44
C ASN A 2 -17.46 -4.73 -17.87
N ASP A 3 -16.68 -4.07 -18.75
CA ASP A 3 -15.47 -3.30 -18.39
C ASP A 3 -15.73 -2.17 -17.38
N SER A 4 -16.94 -1.60 -17.35
CA SER A 4 -17.25 -0.49 -16.46
C SER A 4 -17.45 -0.91 -15.00
N GLY A 5 -17.85 -2.16 -14.74
CA GLY A 5 -18.05 -2.66 -13.39
C GLY A 5 -16.72 -2.97 -12.71
N ASP A 6 -15.89 -3.74 -13.40
CA ASP A 6 -14.57 -4.18 -12.90
C ASP A 6 -13.63 -2.98 -12.67
N LYS A 7 -13.69 -1.97 -13.55
CA LYS A 7 -12.90 -0.75 -13.39
C LYS A 7 -13.29 0.04 -12.12
N ARG A 8 -14.59 0.21 -11.85
CA ARG A 8 -15.06 0.91 -10.63
C ARG A 8 -14.68 0.15 -9.36
N ALA A 9 -14.77 -1.18 -9.37
CA ALA A 9 -14.37 -2.00 -8.24
C ALA A 9 -12.87 -1.84 -7.94
N GLN A 10 -12.04 -1.80 -8.98
CA GLN A 10 -10.59 -1.58 -8.84
C GLN A 10 -10.26 -0.17 -8.32
N GLU A 11 -10.94 0.86 -8.82
CA GLU A 11 -10.79 2.24 -8.33
C GLU A 11 -11.15 2.34 -6.84
N GLN A 12 -12.26 1.75 -6.42
CA GLN A 12 -12.66 1.74 -5.01
C GLN A 12 -11.68 0.95 -4.12
N ALA A 13 -11.13 -0.15 -4.62
CA ALA A 13 -10.09 -0.89 -3.92
C ALA A 13 -8.78 -0.08 -3.79
N ASN A 14 -8.39 0.67 -4.83
CA ASN A 14 -7.25 1.60 -4.78
C ASN A 14 -7.47 2.70 -3.72
N GLU A 15 -8.68 3.29 -3.67
CA GLU A 15 -9.03 4.32 -2.70
C GLU A 15 -8.96 3.82 -1.25
N ASN A 16 -9.45 2.60 -0.98
CA ASN A 16 -9.38 1.99 0.34
C ASN A 16 -7.93 1.76 0.79
N ILE A 17 -7.09 1.25 -0.11
CA ILE A 17 -5.65 1.10 0.15
C ILE A 17 -5.01 2.45 0.44
N PHE A 18 -5.32 3.46 -0.38
CA PHE A 18 -4.77 4.80 -0.21
C PHE A 18 -5.16 5.44 1.13
N LEU A 19 -6.42 5.30 1.53
CA LEU A 19 -6.91 5.81 2.82
C LEU A 19 -6.18 5.14 3.99
N LYS A 20 -5.98 3.82 3.93
CA LYS A 20 -5.24 3.08 4.96
C LYS A 20 -3.79 3.55 5.08
N LEU A 21 -3.13 3.76 3.95
CA LEU A 21 -1.75 4.27 3.90
C LEU A 21 -1.66 5.70 4.44
N LYS A 22 -2.62 6.58 4.12
CA LYS A 22 -2.70 7.92 4.71
C LYS A 22 -2.83 7.87 6.23
N MET A 23 -3.71 7.01 6.76
CA MET A 23 -3.86 6.84 8.20
C MET A 23 -2.57 6.32 8.85
N ALA A 24 -1.92 5.32 8.24
CA ALA A 24 -0.64 4.80 8.72
C ALA A 24 0.47 5.87 8.74
N ALA A 25 0.53 6.71 7.70
CA ALA A 25 1.48 7.82 7.62
C ALA A 25 1.24 8.86 8.73
N LEU A 26 -0.02 9.20 9.01
CA LEU A 26 -0.38 10.14 10.08
C LEU A 26 -0.01 9.60 11.48
N GLN A 27 -0.17 8.30 11.67
CA GLN A 27 0.10 7.61 12.94
C GLN A 27 1.57 7.19 13.11
N ASN A 28 2.41 7.40 12.09
CA ASN A 28 3.79 6.89 12.04
C ASN A 28 3.86 5.36 12.25
N SER A 29 2.86 4.64 11.75
CA SER A 29 2.76 3.19 11.83
C SER A 29 3.77 2.53 10.89
N LEU A 30 4.31 1.38 11.29
CA LEU A 30 5.03 0.50 10.37
C LEU A 30 4.03 -0.07 9.38
N VAL A 31 4.33 0.03 8.09
CA VAL A 31 3.55 -0.63 7.03
C VAL A 31 4.30 -1.86 6.54
N VAL A 32 3.55 -2.93 6.26
CA VAL A 32 4.02 -4.14 5.58
C VAL A 32 3.11 -4.35 4.37
N LEU A 33 3.69 -4.23 3.19
CA LEU A 33 2.98 -4.28 1.92
C LEU A 33 3.32 -5.57 1.19
N GLN A 34 2.30 -6.26 0.71
CA GLN A 34 2.47 -7.27 -0.34
C GLN A 34 2.22 -6.58 -1.68
N VAL A 35 3.23 -6.60 -2.55
CA VAL A 35 3.20 -5.93 -3.85
C VAL A 35 3.40 -6.97 -4.95
N GLN A 36 2.55 -6.93 -5.97
CA GLN A 36 2.68 -7.76 -7.17
C GLN A 36 3.88 -7.31 -7.99
N ASP A 37 4.69 -8.25 -8.47
CA ASP A 37 5.85 -7.96 -9.31
C ASP A 37 5.43 -7.33 -10.65
N GLU A 38 6.29 -6.47 -11.19
CA GLU A 38 6.00 -5.64 -12.36
C GLU A 38 6.12 -6.46 -13.66
N LYS A 39 6.93 -7.53 -13.63
CA LYS A 39 7.28 -8.38 -14.76
C LYS A 39 6.63 -9.76 -14.67
N ASN A 40 6.08 -10.11 -13.52
CA ASN A 40 5.48 -11.42 -13.28
C ASN A 40 4.27 -11.30 -12.32
N GLU A 41 3.06 -11.39 -12.88
CA GLU A 41 1.82 -11.24 -12.13
C GLU A 41 1.61 -12.32 -11.05
N ASP A 42 2.25 -13.48 -11.17
CA ASP A 42 2.16 -14.57 -10.18
C ASP A 42 3.15 -14.40 -9.02
N LYS A 43 4.08 -13.43 -9.11
CA LYS A 43 5.07 -13.17 -8.08
C LYS A 43 4.68 -11.98 -7.21
N PHE A 44 4.93 -12.15 -5.92
CA PHE A 44 4.71 -11.11 -4.92
C PHE A 44 5.99 -10.86 -4.14
N GLN A 45 6.20 -9.61 -3.77
CA GLN A 45 7.26 -9.17 -2.87
C GLN A 45 6.66 -8.52 -1.62
N THR A 46 7.39 -8.63 -0.52
CA THR A 46 7.03 -7.96 0.73
C THR A 46 7.95 -6.77 0.94
N ILE A 47 7.37 -5.59 1.14
CA ILE A 47 8.10 -4.35 1.43
C ILE A 47 7.60 -3.80 2.76
N SER A 48 8.50 -3.50 3.67
CA SER A 48 8.16 -2.92 4.97
C SER A 48 8.92 -1.63 5.25
N GLY A 49 8.27 -0.71 5.96
CA GLY A 49 8.86 0.57 6.30
C GLY A 49 7.86 1.60 6.77
N TRP A 50 8.22 2.88 6.65
CA TRP A 50 7.38 4.01 7.04
C TRP A 50 7.13 4.92 5.86
N LEU A 51 5.91 5.46 5.82
CA LEU A 51 5.51 6.45 4.82
C LEU A 51 5.94 7.85 5.28
N PRO A 52 6.27 8.77 4.36
CA PRO A 52 6.36 10.18 4.68
C PRO A 52 4.97 10.71 5.09
N LYS A 53 4.94 11.77 5.90
CA LYS A 53 3.67 12.38 6.38
C LYS A 53 2.73 12.85 5.26
N VAL A 54 3.25 13.05 4.05
CA VAL A 54 2.47 13.44 2.87
C VAL A 54 2.53 12.32 1.85
N VAL A 55 1.38 11.70 1.58
CA VAL A 55 1.20 10.73 0.50
C VAL A 55 0.42 11.41 -0.63
N LYS A 56 1.02 11.53 -1.81
CA LYS A 56 0.38 12.11 -3.01
C LYS A 56 -0.13 10.99 -3.93
N ASN A 57 -1.15 11.31 -4.72
CA ASN A 57 -1.89 10.32 -5.50
C ASN A 57 -1.00 9.64 -6.54
N ASP A 58 -1.27 8.35 -6.73
CA ASP A 58 -0.75 7.41 -7.73
C ASP A 58 0.53 6.64 -7.32
N ALA A 59 1.44 7.26 -6.59
CA ALA A 59 2.64 6.59 -6.09
C ALA A 59 2.92 6.92 -4.62
N ILE A 60 3.30 5.89 -3.87
CA ILE A 60 3.77 6.03 -2.49
C ILE A 60 5.28 5.89 -2.43
N VAL A 61 5.89 6.59 -1.48
CA VAL A 61 7.29 6.40 -1.11
C VAL A 61 7.34 5.73 0.25
N ILE A 62 8.11 4.65 0.38
CA ILE A 62 8.36 3.97 1.65
C ILE A 62 9.83 4.12 1.99
N ARG A 63 10.09 4.61 3.19
CA ARG A 63 11.42 4.54 3.80
C ARG A 63 11.55 3.19 4.52
N THR A 64 12.38 2.33 3.99
CA THR A 64 12.68 1.01 4.56
C THR A 64 13.57 1.12 5.80
N GLN A 65 13.78 0.01 6.50
CA GLN A 65 14.62 -0.04 7.70
C GLN A 65 16.09 0.33 7.42
N ASP A 66 16.61 -0.02 6.25
CA ASP A 66 17.94 0.35 5.77
C ASP A 66 18.02 1.77 5.19
N SER A 67 16.99 2.59 5.44
CA SER A 67 16.88 3.99 5.01
C SER A 67 16.86 4.19 3.48
N GLN A 68 16.60 3.13 2.71
CA GLN A 68 16.32 3.26 1.28
C GLN A 68 14.91 3.81 1.06
N LEU A 69 14.74 4.51 -0.06
CA LEU A 69 13.44 5.02 -0.50
C LEU A 69 12.96 4.17 -1.66
N VAL A 70 11.83 3.50 -1.47
CA VAL A 70 11.19 2.67 -2.50
C VAL A 70 9.91 3.35 -2.94
N MET A 71 9.79 3.58 -4.25
CA MET A 71 8.57 4.11 -4.86
C MET A 71 7.71 2.97 -5.40
N LEU A 72 6.41 3.02 -5.13
CA LEU A 72 5.46 1.97 -5.52
C LEU A 72 4.16 2.60 -6.00
N THR A 73 3.57 2.02 -7.03
CA THR A 73 2.23 2.38 -7.48
C THR A 73 1.17 1.62 -6.67
N ILE A 74 0.05 2.30 -6.37
CA ILE A 74 -0.98 1.75 -5.47
C ILE A 74 -1.68 0.53 -6.07
N ASP A 75 -1.86 0.50 -7.38
CA ASP A 75 -2.48 -0.57 -8.17
C ASP A 75 -1.79 -1.95 -8.00
N ARG A 76 -0.50 -1.95 -7.69
CA ARG A 76 0.28 -3.18 -7.48
C ARG A 76 0.22 -3.71 -6.05
N ILE A 77 -0.31 -2.94 -5.10
CA ILE A 77 -0.42 -3.37 -3.71
C ILE A 77 -1.62 -4.32 -3.58
N LYS A 78 -1.39 -5.55 -3.11
CA LYS A 78 -2.45 -6.55 -2.86
C LYS A 78 -2.90 -6.60 -1.42
N LYS A 79 -1.99 -6.31 -0.50
CA LYS A 79 -2.27 -6.28 0.93
C LYS A 79 -1.49 -5.17 1.62
N VAL A 80 -2.16 -4.48 2.53
CA VAL A 80 -1.56 -3.54 3.48
C VAL A 80 -1.80 -4.07 4.88
N THR A 81 -0.73 -4.26 5.63
CA THR A 81 -0.79 -4.44 7.08
C THR A 81 -0.15 -3.22 7.74
N THR A 82 -0.80 -2.67 8.75
CA THR A 82 -0.31 -1.54 9.55
C THR A 82 -0.11 -2.00 10.98
N LEU A 83 1.05 -1.70 11.56
CA LEU A 83 1.35 -1.89 12.96
C LEU A 83 1.56 -0.51 13.60
N SER A 84 0.63 -0.11 14.46
CA SER A 84 0.68 1.17 15.15
C SER A 84 1.79 1.18 16.20
N PRO A 85 2.26 2.36 16.64
CA PRO A 85 3.16 2.47 17.78
C PRO A 85 2.58 1.93 19.10
N SER A 86 1.25 1.85 19.23
CA SER A 86 0.56 1.23 20.38
C SER A 86 0.53 -0.29 20.32
N GLY A 87 0.98 -0.90 19.22
CA GLY A 87 0.98 -2.35 19.02
C GLY A 87 -0.30 -2.89 18.35
N ASP A 88 -1.23 -2.02 17.97
CA ASP A 88 -2.44 -2.41 17.25
C ASP A 88 -2.09 -2.78 15.80
N GLN A 89 -2.65 -3.90 15.35
CA GLN A 89 -2.46 -4.38 13.99
C GLN A 89 -3.77 -4.39 13.22
N GLU A 90 -3.74 -3.85 12.01
CA GLU A 90 -4.88 -3.90 11.09
C GLU A 90 -4.41 -4.27 9.68
N SER A 91 -5.27 -4.94 8.91
CA SER A 91 -4.94 -5.30 7.53
C SER A 91 -6.12 -5.18 6.58
N ILE A 92 -5.84 -4.79 5.35
CA ILE A 92 -6.78 -4.83 4.22
C ILE A 92 -6.12 -5.51 3.03
N SER A 93 -6.92 -6.18 2.21
CA SER A 93 -6.47 -6.88 1.00
C SER A 93 -7.52 -6.77 -0.11
N ARG A 94 -7.09 -7.04 -1.33
CA ARG A 94 -7.94 -7.12 -2.54
C ARG A 94 -7.47 -8.22 -3.48
#